data_AF-A0A812N4R8-F1
#
_entry.id   AF-A0A812N4R8-F1
#
_cell.length_a   1.000
_cell.length_b   1.000
_cell.length_c   1.000
_cell.angle_alpha   90.00
_cell.angle_beta   90.00
_cell.angle_gamma   90.00
#
_symmetry.space_group_name_H-M   'P 1'
#
loop_
_entity.id
_entity.type
_entity.pdbx_description
1 polymer ?
#
loop_
_entity_poly.entity_id
_entity_poly.type
_entity_poly.pdbx_seq_one_letter_code
_entity_poly.pdbx_strand_id
1 'polypeptide(L)'
;MAFALIGRAYRANRALRPCSRSKKFALAVMTGLVVDDAEERLGWRDDFVPELLDKYPQLCLLVLRRSPLYRLDGDGGERWKPVNIALGPLPEMEAAQLFLQRLHRPIFPADLSRDTEKAGEPLRPNEDLLRRMMALPALAACKGFPRKVVRLAAEVTWELPSLLHLQPEI
;
A
#
# COMPACT_ATOMS: atom_id res chain seq x y z
N MET A 1 2.07 10.98 1.33
CA MET A 1 0.98 10.59 0.42
C MET A 1 1.63 9.93 -0.77
N ALA A 2 1.04 8.87 -1.32
CA ALA A 2 1.51 8.25 -2.55
C ALA A 2 0.33 8.26 -3.53
N PHE A 3 0.57 8.70 -4.76
CA PHE A 3 -0.39 8.76 -5.85
C PHE A 3 -0.01 7.68 -6.84
N ALA A 4 -0.98 6.87 -7.25
CA ALA A 4 -0.82 5.90 -8.33
C ALA A 4 -1.55 6.42 -9.56
N LEU A 5 -0.82 6.57 -10.67
CA LEU A 5 -1.39 6.80 -12.00
C LEU A 5 -1.93 5.48 -12.57
N ILE A 6 -3.14 5.46 -13.13
CA ILE A 6 -3.56 4.41 -14.07
C ILE A 6 -3.93 5.08 -15.39
N GLY A 7 -2.99 5.12 -16.32
CA GLY A 7 -3.28 5.51 -17.70
C GLY A 7 -4.07 4.40 -18.39
N ARG A 8 -5.40 4.48 -18.38
CA ARG A 8 -6.23 3.67 -19.30
C ARG A 8 -6.45 4.48 -20.57
N ALA A 9 -6.08 3.90 -21.72
CA ALA A 9 -6.63 4.33 -22.99
C ALA A 9 -8.15 4.28 -22.88
N TYR A 10 -8.83 5.43 -22.99
CA TYR A 10 -10.28 5.49 -23.07
C TYR A 10 -10.71 4.92 -24.44
N ARG A 11 -10.73 3.60 -24.58
CA ARG A 11 -11.61 2.94 -25.55
C ARG A 11 -12.80 2.42 -24.76
N ALA A 12 -13.95 3.00 -25.07
CA ALA A 12 -15.26 2.59 -24.59
C ALA A 12 -15.33 1.06 -24.44
N ASN A 13 -15.63 0.63 -23.23
CA ASN A 13 -16.02 -0.74 -22.92
C ASN A 13 -17.28 -1.05 -23.74
N ARG A 14 -17.09 -1.54 -24.96
CA ARG A 14 -18.17 -2.01 -25.82
C ARG A 14 -17.83 -3.45 -26.16
N ALA A 15 -18.38 -4.33 -25.33
CA ALA A 15 -18.66 -5.75 -25.58
C ALA A 15 -17.56 -6.56 -26.27
N LEU A 16 -17.15 -7.63 -25.58
CA LEU A 16 -16.72 -8.86 -26.24
C LEU A 16 -17.76 -9.21 -27.32
N ARG A 17 -17.53 -8.79 -28.57
CA ARG A 17 -18.33 -9.24 -29.71
C ARG A 17 -17.71 -10.56 -30.17
N PRO A 18 -18.46 -11.66 -30.18
CA PRO A 18 -18.03 -12.84 -30.91
C PRO A 18 -18.06 -12.48 -32.40
N CYS A 19 -16.88 -12.22 -32.97
CA CYS A 19 -16.73 -12.20 -34.43
C CYS A 19 -16.77 -13.66 -34.88
N SER A 20 -17.88 -14.04 -35.51
CA SER A 20 -18.03 -15.37 -36.08
C SER A 20 -17.00 -15.58 -37.19
N ARG A 21 -16.46 -16.81 -37.24
CA ARG A 21 -15.58 -17.34 -38.29
C ARG A 21 -14.17 -16.73 -38.39
N SER A 22 -13.39 -16.93 -37.34
CA SER A 22 -11.98 -17.41 -37.37
C SER A 22 -11.38 -17.21 -35.98
N LYS A 23 -11.37 -18.27 -35.15
CA LYS A 23 -10.90 -18.22 -33.76
C LYS A 23 -9.38 -18.09 -33.70
N LYS A 24 -8.85 -16.88 -33.89
CA LYS A 24 -7.58 -16.46 -33.32
C LYS A 24 -7.91 -15.74 -32.00
N PHE A 25 -7.71 -16.43 -30.88
CA PHE A 25 -7.73 -15.77 -29.57
C PHE A 25 -6.46 -14.93 -29.49
N ALA A 26 -6.58 -13.61 -29.68
CA ALA A 26 -5.51 -12.70 -29.36
C ALA A 26 -5.49 -12.53 -27.83
N LEU A 27 -4.57 -13.23 -27.17
CA LEU A 27 -4.23 -12.95 -25.79
C LEU A 27 -3.45 -11.62 -25.79
N ALA A 28 -4.11 -10.52 -25.47
CA ALA A 28 -3.41 -9.25 -25.28
C ALA A 28 -2.63 -9.33 -23.96
N VAL A 29 -1.33 -9.59 -24.04
CA VAL A 29 -0.43 -9.49 -22.89
C VAL A 29 -0.26 -7.99 -22.58
N MET A 30 -0.94 -7.52 -21.55
CA MET A 30 -0.76 -6.15 -21.06
C MET A 30 0.59 -6.08 -20.36
N THR A 31 1.49 -5.21 -20.85
CA THR A 31 2.78 -4.97 -20.21
C THR A 31 2.59 -3.89 -19.15
N GLY A 32 3.03 -4.14 -17.92
CA GLY A 32 2.98 -3.17 -16.83
C GLY A 32 4.37 -2.59 -16.56
N LEU A 33 4.47 -1.26 -16.43
CA LEU A 33 5.67 -0.59 -15.94
C LEU A 33 5.34 0.14 -14.64
N VAL A 34 6.12 -0.13 -13.59
CA VAL A 34 6.02 0.55 -12.31
C VAL A 34 7.22 1.48 -12.18
N VAL A 35 6.94 2.76 -11.95
CA VAL A 35 7.95 3.77 -11.67
C VAL A 35 7.79 4.19 -10.22
N ASP A 36 8.81 3.89 -9.41
CA ASP A 36 8.88 4.37 -8.03
C ASP A 36 9.56 5.74 -7.98
N ASP A 37 9.22 6.54 -6.97
CA ASP A 37 9.84 7.85 -6.70
C ASP A 37 9.88 8.82 -7.91
N ALA A 38 8.79 8.89 -8.68
CA ALA A 38 8.67 9.73 -9.88
C ALA A 38 8.46 11.22 -9.55
N GLU A 39 9.43 11.83 -8.87
CA GLU A 39 9.39 13.23 -8.44
C GLU A 39 10.32 14.10 -9.28
N GLU A 40 9.90 15.33 -9.62
CA GLU A 40 10.74 16.31 -10.32
C GLU A 40 12.09 16.53 -9.62
N ARG A 41 12.09 16.57 -8.27
CA ARG A 41 13.31 16.70 -7.45
C ARG A 41 14.30 15.54 -7.63
N LEU A 42 13.86 14.43 -8.19
CA LEU A 42 14.65 13.23 -8.51
C LEU A 42 14.92 13.12 -10.02
N GLY A 43 14.62 14.16 -10.79
CA GLY A 43 14.84 14.23 -12.23
C GLY A 43 13.73 13.62 -13.08
N TRP A 44 12.59 13.27 -12.49
CA TRP A 44 11.43 12.80 -13.25
C TRP A 44 10.86 13.91 -14.13
N ARG A 45 10.43 13.54 -15.35
CA ARG A 45 9.78 14.44 -16.29
C ARG A 45 8.44 13.87 -16.72
N ASP A 46 7.37 14.65 -16.54
CA ASP A 46 6.00 14.21 -16.84
C ASP A 46 5.72 14.10 -18.35
N ASP A 47 6.50 14.80 -19.18
CA ASP A 47 6.42 14.75 -20.65
C ASP A 47 6.89 13.41 -21.27
N PHE A 48 7.66 12.63 -20.52
CA PHE A 48 8.08 11.29 -20.95
C PHE A 48 6.91 10.28 -20.96
N VAL A 49 5.88 10.51 -20.14
CA VAL A 49 4.73 9.60 -20.03
C VAL A 49 3.92 9.50 -21.33
N PRO A 50 3.45 10.60 -21.96
CA PRO A 50 2.70 10.51 -23.20
C PRO A 50 3.55 9.93 -24.34
N GLU A 51 4.84 10.28 -24.43
CA GLU A 51 5.76 9.70 -25.43
C GLU A 51 5.80 8.16 -25.32
N LEU A 52 5.95 7.66 -24.09
CA LEU A 52 6.02 6.23 -23.83
C LEU A 52 4.69 5.51 -24.15
N LEU A 53 3.56 6.11 -23.77
CA LEU A 53 2.23 5.56 -24.03
C LEU A 53 1.84 5.60 -25.51
N ASP A 54 2.29 6.61 -26.26
CA ASP A 54 2.07 6.69 -27.70
C ASP A 54 2.93 5.66 -28.46
N LYS A 55 4.18 5.44 -28.02
CA LYS A 55 5.06 4.41 -28.58
C LYS A 55 4.60 3.00 -28.24
N TYR A 56 4.02 2.79 -27.06
CA TYR A 56 3.54 1.49 -26.58
C TYR A 56 2.10 1.58 -26.05
N PRO A 57 1.07 1.60 -26.91
CA PRO A 57 -0.33 1.80 -26.50
C PRO A 57 -0.91 0.70 -25.60
N GLN A 58 -0.28 -0.47 -25.55
CA GLN A 58 -0.63 -1.60 -24.68
C GLN A 58 0.03 -1.54 -23.29
N LEU A 59 0.86 -0.52 -23.03
CA LEU A 59 1.54 -0.34 -21.75
C LEU A 59 0.56 0.21 -20.70
N CYS A 60 0.60 -0.37 -19.51
CA CYS A 60 -0.02 0.19 -18.32
C CYS A 60 1.09 0.78 -17.44
N LEU A 61 1.01 2.07 -17.15
CA LEU A 61 1.99 2.76 -16.31
C LEU A 61 1.41 3.01 -14.92
N LEU A 62 2.10 2.51 -13.90
CA LEU A 62 1.88 2.83 -12.49
C LEU A 62 3.01 3.74 -12.02
N VAL A 63 2.70 5.00 -11.79
CA VAL A 63 3.66 6.00 -11.32
C VAL A 63 3.41 6.27 -9.85
N LEU A 64 4.39 6.05 -8.98
CA LEU A 64 4.31 6.29 -7.53
C LEU A 64 4.93 7.65 -7.20
N ARG A 65 4.11 8.56 -6.68
CA ARG A 65 4.49 9.97 -6.42
C ARG A 65 3.94 10.50 -5.11
N ARG A 66 4.61 11.48 -4.51
CA ARG A 66 4.14 12.23 -3.34
C ARG A 66 3.13 13.31 -3.65
N SER A 67 3.11 13.79 -4.88
CA SER A 67 2.20 14.83 -5.37
C SER A 67 1.33 14.28 -6.51
N PRO A 68 0.07 14.72 -6.61
CA PRO A 68 -0.83 14.27 -7.67
C PRO A 68 -0.40 14.81 -9.03
N LEU A 69 -0.67 14.04 -10.08
CA LEU A 69 -0.41 14.44 -11.46
C LEU A 69 -1.74 14.75 -12.16
N TYR A 70 -2.00 16.03 -12.46
CA TYR A 70 -3.27 16.46 -13.04
C TYR A 70 -3.23 16.61 -14.56
N ARG A 71 -2.05 16.87 -15.12
CA ARG A 71 -1.82 17.06 -16.54
C ARG A 71 -0.55 16.32 -16.94
N LEU A 72 -0.57 15.74 -18.12
CA LEU A 72 0.62 15.25 -18.79
C LEU A 72 1.01 16.32 -19.80
N ASP A 73 2.21 16.87 -19.65
CA ASP A 73 2.73 17.87 -20.58
C ASP A 73 3.25 17.17 -21.85
N GLY A 74 3.32 17.90 -22.97
CA GLY A 74 3.83 17.38 -24.24
C GLY A 74 2.77 16.91 -25.24
N ASP A 75 3.23 16.58 -26.45
CA ASP A 75 2.37 16.12 -27.54
C ASP A 75 1.65 14.82 -27.14
N GLY A 76 0.33 14.79 -27.33
CA GLY A 76 -0.49 13.65 -26.91
C GLY A 76 -0.89 13.66 -25.43
N GLY A 77 -0.46 14.65 -24.63
CA GLY A 77 -0.86 14.78 -23.23
C GLY A 77 -2.39 14.83 -23.00
N GLU A 78 -3.14 15.42 -23.94
CA GLU A 78 -4.61 15.46 -23.90
C GLU A 78 -5.27 14.09 -24.14
N ARG A 79 -4.57 13.16 -24.80
CA ARG A 79 -5.07 11.82 -25.11
C ARG A 79 -5.11 10.93 -23.87
N TRP A 80 -4.23 11.18 -22.93
CA TRP A 80 -3.98 10.32 -21.79
C TRP A 80 -4.43 11.01 -20.50
N LYS A 81 -5.42 10.42 -19.83
CA LYS A 81 -5.93 10.97 -18.58
C LYS A 81 -5.21 10.34 -17.39
N PRO A 82 -4.49 11.13 -16.58
CA PRO A 82 -3.95 10.64 -15.32
C PRO A 82 -5.10 10.34 -14.34
N VAL A 83 -5.04 9.18 -13.69
CA VAL A 83 -5.96 8.79 -12.60
C VAL A 83 -5.17 8.82 -11.32
N ASN A 84 -5.50 9.71 -10.38
CA ASN A 84 -4.79 9.81 -9.11
C ASN A 84 -5.48 8.97 -8.03
N ILE A 85 -4.79 7.98 -7.48
CA ILE A 85 -5.27 7.22 -6.31
C ILE A 85 -4.43 7.64 -5.11
N ALA A 86 -5.04 8.34 -4.16
CA ALA A 86 -4.38 8.75 -2.93
C ALA A 86 -4.28 7.56 -1.97
N LEU A 87 -3.06 7.20 -1.57
CA LEU A 87 -2.81 6.26 -0.49
C LEU A 87 -2.87 6.99 0.86
N GLY A 88 -3.94 6.72 1.60
CA GLY A 88 -4.14 7.16 2.97
C GLY A 88 -3.35 6.32 3.98
N PRO A 89 -3.35 6.74 5.26
CA PRO A 89 -2.90 5.88 6.34
C PRO A 89 -3.78 4.61 6.44
N LEU A 90 -3.21 3.53 6.96
CA LEU A 90 -3.96 2.30 7.22
C LEU A 90 -5.04 2.56 8.28
N PRO A 91 -6.26 2.00 8.08
CA PRO A 91 -7.24 1.89 9.15
C PRO A 91 -6.65 1.21 10.38
N GLU A 92 -7.13 1.58 11.58
CA GLU A 92 -6.61 1.07 12.85
C GLU A 92 -6.59 -0.47 12.93
N MET A 93 -7.64 -1.11 12.41
CA MET A 93 -7.74 -2.57 12.35
C MET A 93 -6.65 -3.19 11.47
N GLU A 94 -6.39 -2.61 10.30
CA GLU A 94 -5.33 -3.07 9.39
C GLU A 94 -3.94 -2.79 9.97
N ALA A 95 -3.76 -1.67 10.68
CA ALA A 95 -2.53 -1.37 11.40
C ALA A 95 -2.26 -2.38 12.52
N ALA A 96 -3.29 -2.78 13.28
CA ALA A 96 -3.20 -3.82 14.30
C ALA A 96 -2.88 -5.20 13.70
N GLN A 97 -3.50 -5.55 12.57
CA GLN A 97 -3.17 -6.77 11.84
C GLN A 97 -1.72 -6.76 11.34
N LEU A 98 -1.29 -5.65 10.72
CA LEU A 98 0.08 -5.49 10.25
C LEU A 98 1.08 -5.59 11.41
N PHE A 99 0.78 -4.98 12.55
CA PHE A 99 1.59 -5.06 13.76
C PHE A 99 1.79 -6.53 14.16
N LEU A 100 0.70 -7.27 14.38
CA LEU A 100 0.75 -8.69 14.78
C LEU A 100 1.48 -9.57 13.76
N GLN A 101 1.29 -9.33 12.46
CA GLN A 101 1.96 -10.06 11.38
C GLN A 101 3.47 -9.85 11.34
N ARG A 102 3.96 -8.74 11.91
CA ARG A 102 5.38 -8.36 11.87
C ARG A 102 6.10 -8.60 13.19
N LEU A 103 5.39 -9.09 14.20
CA LEU A 103 6.00 -9.50 15.45
C LEU A 103 6.92 -10.70 15.26
N HIS A 104 8.07 -10.67 15.92
CA HIS A 104 9.04 -11.74 15.92
C HIS A 104 8.86 -12.75 17.06
N ARG A 105 7.92 -12.48 17.98
CA ARG A 105 7.55 -13.41 19.05
C ARG A 105 6.03 -13.51 19.23
N PRO A 106 5.52 -14.62 19.78
CA PRO A 106 4.13 -14.72 20.17
C PRO A 106 3.75 -13.67 21.22
N ILE A 107 2.49 -13.26 21.22
CA ILE A 107 1.91 -12.40 22.25
C ILE A 107 1.37 -13.25 23.39
N PHE A 108 1.65 -12.86 24.61
CA PHE A 108 1.19 -13.51 25.83
C PHE A 108 0.20 -12.61 26.58
N PRO A 109 -0.64 -13.15 27.47
CA PRO A 109 -1.55 -12.32 28.29
C PRO A 109 -0.84 -11.22 29.10
N ALA A 110 0.39 -11.48 29.57
CA ALA A 110 1.25 -10.51 30.27
C ALA A 110 1.64 -9.30 29.40
N ASP A 111 1.59 -9.42 28.08
CA ASP A 111 1.85 -8.29 27.19
C ASP A 111 0.75 -7.22 27.24
N LEU A 112 -0.44 -7.60 27.69
CA LEU A 112 -1.66 -6.78 27.62
C LEU A 112 -2.23 -6.40 28.98
N SER A 113 -1.62 -6.86 30.07
CA SER A 113 -2.07 -6.60 31.43
C SER A 113 -0.87 -6.41 32.35
N ARG A 114 -1.01 -5.52 33.33
CA ARG A 114 0.03 -5.26 34.35
C ARG A 114 0.00 -6.30 35.47
N ASP A 115 -1.12 -7.01 35.61
CA ASP A 115 -1.42 -7.83 36.80
C ASP A 115 -1.27 -9.34 36.55
N THR A 116 -0.93 -9.77 35.32
CA THR A 116 -0.78 -11.18 35.00
C THR A 116 0.65 -11.66 35.27
N GLU A 117 0.78 -12.55 36.25
CA GLU A 117 1.96 -13.41 36.39
C GLU A 117 2.20 -14.15 35.06
N LYS A 118 3.47 -14.23 34.65
CA LYS A 118 3.97 -14.56 33.29
C LYS A 118 3.53 -15.92 32.68
N ALA A 119 2.61 -16.65 33.30
CA ALA A 119 2.18 -17.97 32.86
C ALA A 119 0.89 -17.90 32.04
N GLY A 120 1.00 -18.10 30.73
CA GLY A 120 -0.15 -18.25 29.85
C GLY A 120 0.27 -18.80 28.49
N GLU A 121 -0.65 -19.48 27.82
CA GLU A 121 -0.44 -19.90 26.43
C GLU A 121 -0.38 -18.66 25.51
N PRO A 122 0.37 -18.76 24.39
CA PRO A 122 0.42 -17.68 23.40
C PRO A 122 -0.98 -17.39 22.85
N LEU A 123 -1.35 -16.11 22.86
CA LEU A 123 -2.62 -15.63 22.34
C LEU A 123 -2.66 -15.82 20.82
N ARG A 124 -3.74 -16.42 20.33
CA ARG A 124 -3.99 -16.54 18.89
C ARG A 124 -4.59 -15.24 18.35
N PRO A 125 -4.24 -14.83 17.12
CA PRO A 125 -4.90 -13.71 16.46
C PRO A 125 -6.40 -13.97 16.31
N ASN A 126 -7.21 -13.20 17.02
CA ASN A 126 -8.66 -13.16 16.90
C ASN A 126 -9.14 -11.71 16.95
N GLU A 127 -10.44 -11.47 16.70
CA GLU A 127 -10.99 -10.12 16.68
C GLU A 127 -10.82 -9.37 18.01
N ASP A 128 -10.93 -10.07 19.14
CA ASP A 128 -10.77 -9.45 20.47
C ASP A 128 -9.33 -8.99 20.71
N LEU A 129 -8.34 -9.78 20.30
CA LEU A 129 -6.94 -9.40 20.37
C LEU A 129 -6.67 -8.18 19.47
N LEU A 130 -7.23 -8.16 18.26
CA LEU A 130 -7.10 -7.02 17.36
C LEU A 130 -7.71 -5.74 17.96
N ARG A 131 -8.88 -5.82 18.57
CA ARG A 131 -9.50 -4.68 19.29
C ARG A 131 -8.62 -4.19 20.44
N ARG A 132 -7.97 -5.09 21.17
CA ARG A 132 -7.00 -4.73 22.22
C ARG A 132 -5.74 -4.08 21.63
N MET A 133 -5.26 -4.56 20.48
CA MET A 133 -4.10 -3.96 19.80
C MET A 133 -4.41 -2.54 19.32
N MET A 134 -5.61 -2.30 18.79
CA MET A 134 -6.06 -0.97 18.37
C MET A 134 -6.05 0.04 19.52
N ALA A 135 -6.32 -0.41 20.75
CA ALA A 135 -6.30 0.42 21.94
C ALA A 135 -4.88 0.74 22.45
N LEU A 136 -3.82 0.18 21.87
CA LEU A 136 -2.44 0.43 22.30
C LEU A 136 -2.00 1.87 21.93
N PRO A 137 -1.59 2.69 22.91
CA PRO A 137 -1.16 4.06 22.64
C PRO A 137 0.01 4.15 21.66
N ALA A 138 0.94 3.21 21.72
CA ALA A 138 2.08 3.14 20.80
C ALA A 138 1.64 2.93 19.34
N LEU A 139 0.61 2.10 19.12
CA LEU A 139 0.07 1.88 17.78
C LEU A 139 -0.71 3.10 17.28
N ALA A 140 -1.46 3.78 18.15
CA ALA A 140 -2.14 5.03 17.82
C ALA A 140 -1.14 6.14 17.40
N ALA A 141 0.02 6.22 18.07
CA ALA A 141 1.09 7.16 17.71
C ALA A 141 1.68 6.91 16.30
N CYS A 142 1.55 5.71 15.76
CA CYS A 142 1.98 5.40 14.39
C CYS A 142 1.08 6.05 13.32
N LYS A 143 -0.11 6.56 13.68
CA LYS A 143 -1.08 7.23 12.77
C LYS A 143 -1.38 6.44 11.49
N GLY A 144 -1.39 5.10 11.57
CA GLY A 144 -1.63 4.22 10.43
C GLY A 144 -0.51 4.20 9.37
N PHE A 145 0.68 4.74 9.64
CA PHE A 145 1.80 4.66 8.68
C PHE A 145 2.47 3.28 8.73
N PRO A 146 2.46 2.49 7.64
CA PRO A 146 2.95 1.11 7.66
C PRO A 146 4.41 1.00 8.13
N ARG A 147 5.28 1.92 7.69
CA ARG A 147 6.70 1.92 8.09
C ARG A 147 6.88 2.12 9.59
N LYS A 148 6.06 2.97 10.24
CA LYS A 148 6.12 3.19 11.69
C LYS A 148 5.62 1.96 12.44
N VAL A 149 4.52 1.36 11.99
CA VAL A 149 3.97 0.13 12.56
C VAL A 149 4.99 -1.02 12.51
N VAL A 150 5.66 -1.20 11.36
CA VAL A 150 6.69 -2.24 11.20
C VAL A 150 7.89 -2.00 12.11
N ARG A 151 8.33 -0.74 12.27
CA ARG A 151 9.41 -0.39 13.20
C ARG A 151 9.03 -0.69 14.65
N LEU A 152 7.84 -0.25 15.07
CA LEU A 152 7.31 -0.53 16.40
C LEU A 152 7.21 -2.04 16.67
N ALA A 153 6.79 -2.83 15.67
CA ALA A 153 6.75 -4.29 15.79
C ALA A 153 8.14 -4.91 15.94
N ALA A 154 9.16 -4.32 15.31
CA ALA A 154 10.55 -4.78 15.41
C ALA A 154 11.17 -4.51 16.80
N GLU A 155 10.66 -3.53 17.55
CA GLU A 155 11.05 -3.26 18.94
C GLU A 155 10.52 -4.31 19.93
N VAL A 156 9.54 -5.13 19.52
CA VAL A 156 9.00 -6.20 20.35
C VAL A 156 9.93 -7.41 20.33
N THR A 157 10.85 -7.43 21.29
CA THR A 157 11.78 -8.53 21.51
C THR A 157 11.32 -9.43 22.68
N TRP A 158 12.00 -10.56 22.87
CA TRP A 158 11.77 -11.46 24.02
C TRP A 158 12.11 -10.82 25.37
N GLU A 159 12.95 -9.78 25.37
CA GLU A 159 13.34 -9.05 26.58
C GLU A 159 12.30 -8.03 27.01
N LEU A 160 11.41 -7.62 26.10
CA LEU A 160 10.34 -6.67 26.40
C LEU A 160 9.31 -7.34 27.32
N PRO A 161 9.12 -6.84 28.56
CA PRO A 161 8.26 -7.48 29.54
C PRO A 161 6.76 -7.28 29.25
N SER A 162 6.38 -6.21 28.54
CA SER A 162 5.00 -5.92 28.19
C SER A 162 4.92 -4.95 27.01
N LEU A 163 3.91 -5.11 26.14
CA LEU A 163 3.64 -4.16 25.06
C LEU A 163 3.20 -2.78 25.58
N LEU A 164 2.72 -2.72 26.83
CA LEU A 164 2.34 -1.46 27.48
C LEU A 164 3.54 -0.55 27.77
N HIS A 165 4.76 -1.07 27.69
CA HIS A 165 5.99 -0.28 27.85
C HIS A 165 6.56 0.23 26.53
N LEU A 166 5.96 -0.10 25.40
CA LEU A 166 6.38 0.44 24.10
C LEU A 166 6.18 1.95 24.10
N GLN A 167 7.27 2.67 23.82
CA GLN A 167 7.22 4.10 23.57
C GLN A 167 7.47 4.32 22.08
N PRO A 168 6.58 5.03 21.38
CA PRO A 168 6.82 5.36 19.99
C PRO A 168 8.03 6.31 19.91
N GLU A 169 9.04 5.96 19.13
CA GLU A 169 10.03 6.95 18.67
C GLU A 169 9.29 8.01 17.82
N ILE A 170 9.15 9.22 18.35
CA ILE A 170 8.43 10.33 17.71
C ILE A 170 9.28 10.96 16.61
#